data_AF-A0AAV5MAB2-F1
#
_entry.id   AF-A0AAV5MAB2-F1
#
_cell.length_a   1.000
_cell.length_b   1.000
_cell.length_c   1.000
_cell.angle_alpha   90.00
_cell.angle_beta   90.00
_cell.angle_gamma   90.00
#
_symmetry.space_group_name_H-M   'P 1'
#
loop_
_entity.id
_entity.type
_entity.pdbx_description
1 polymer ?
#
loop_
_entity_poly.entity_id
_entity_poly.type
_entity_poly.pdbx_seq_one_letter_code
_entity_poly.pdbx_strand_id
1 'polypeptide(L)'
;MPQLSEATSDIVQNFLLADFDPATAKLVIGILGPFLSAFGFLFILRIVMSWYPKLPVGKFPYVFAYAPTEPFLIATRKLIPPLAGVDVTPVVWFGLISFLNEILVGPQGLLVLVSQQVS
;
A
#
# COMPACT_ATOMS: atom_id res chain seq x y z
N MET A 1 -38.87 -1.26 -27.21
CA MET A 1 -37.82 -2.25 -26.95
C MET A 1 -37.37 -2.10 -25.49
N PRO A 2 -37.86 -2.92 -24.55
CA PRO A 2 -37.64 -2.75 -23.10
C PRO A 2 -36.39 -3.48 -22.57
N GLN A 3 -35.91 -4.52 -23.27
CA GLN A 3 -34.95 -5.48 -22.73
C GLN A 3 -33.53 -4.95 -22.51
N LEU A 4 -33.16 -3.82 -23.14
CA LEU A 4 -31.83 -3.22 -22.94
C LEU A 4 -31.75 -2.44 -21.63
N SER A 5 -32.83 -1.79 -21.20
CA SER A 5 -32.83 -0.96 -19.99
C SER A 5 -32.77 -1.80 -18.71
N GLU A 6 -33.49 -2.92 -18.67
CA GLU A 6 -33.50 -3.86 -17.54
C GLU A 6 -32.16 -4.60 -17.42
N ALA A 7 -31.61 -5.08 -18.53
CA ALA A 7 -30.29 -5.73 -18.50
C ALA A 7 -29.18 -4.77 -18.03
N THR A 8 -29.28 -3.48 -18.37
CA THR A 8 -28.30 -2.48 -17.93
C THR A 8 -28.49 -2.12 -16.45
N SER A 9 -29.73 -2.04 -15.96
CA SER A 9 -29.99 -1.83 -14.52
C SER A 9 -29.54 -3.02 -13.68
N ASP A 10 -29.68 -4.24 -14.19
CA ASP A 10 -29.24 -5.46 -13.50
C ASP A 10 -27.72 -5.61 -13.50
N ILE A 11 -27.03 -5.20 -14.57
CA ILE A 11 -25.56 -5.16 -14.60
C ILE A 11 -25.05 -4.08 -13.65
N VAL A 12 -25.65 -2.89 -13.68
CA VAL A 12 -25.29 -1.79 -12.78
C VAL A 12 -25.63 -2.17 -11.34
N GLN A 13 -26.77 -2.81 -11.07
CA GLN A 13 -27.11 -3.33 -9.76
C GLN A 13 -26.19 -4.47 -9.34
N ASN A 14 -25.88 -5.46 -10.16
CA ASN A 14 -24.91 -6.51 -9.78
C ASN A 14 -23.49 -5.98 -9.57
N PHE A 15 -23.12 -4.89 -10.24
CA PHE A 15 -21.84 -4.22 -10.01
C PHE A 15 -21.87 -3.30 -8.78
N LEU A 16 -23.02 -2.71 -8.47
CA LEU A 16 -23.26 -1.91 -7.25
C LEU A 16 -23.55 -2.78 -6.01
N LEU A 17 -24.09 -3.98 -6.22
CA LEU A 17 -24.37 -5.09 -5.28
C LEU A 17 -23.24 -6.14 -5.32
N ALA A 18 -22.11 -5.84 -5.97
CA ALA A 18 -20.85 -6.40 -5.52
C ALA A 18 -20.61 -5.79 -4.14
N ASP A 19 -21.42 -6.23 -3.17
CA ASP A 19 -21.50 -5.75 -1.82
C ASP A 19 -20.09 -5.88 -1.29
N PHE A 20 -19.45 -4.74 -1.02
CA PHE A 20 -18.33 -4.68 -0.12
C PHE A 20 -18.89 -5.04 1.26
N ASP A 21 -19.13 -6.33 1.45
CA ASP A 21 -19.72 -6.86 2.66
C ASP A 21 -18.85 -6.34 3.82
N PRO A 22 -19.46 -5.68 4.82
CA PRO A 22 -18.73 -5.07 5.91
C PRO A 22 -17.86 -6.09 6.67
N ALA A 23 -18.20 -7.38 6.66
CA ALA A 23 -17.32 -8.41 7.23
C ALA A 23 -16.06 -8.59 6.37
N THR A 24 -16.19 -8.66 5.05
CA THR A 24 -15.06 -8.65 4.11
C THR A 24 -14.19 -7.40 4.28
N ALA A 25 -14.78 -6.20 4.41
CA ALA A 25 -14.03 -4.96 4.66
C ALA A 25 -13.20 -5.02 5.96
N LYS A 26 -13.79 -5.52 7.06
CA LYS A 26 -13.09 -5.69 8.34
C LYS A 26 -11.92 -6.69 8.24
N LEU A 27 -12.09 -7.78 7.50
CA LEU A 27 -11.02 -8.75 7.26
C LEU A 27 -9.88 -8.13 6.45
N VAL A 28 -10.22 -7.39 5.38
CA VAL A 28 -9.23 -6.67 4.57
C VAL A 28 -8.46 -5.66 5.42
N ILE A 29 -9.15 -4.86 6.24
CA ILE A 29 -8.51 -3.92 7.18
C ILE A 29 -7.55 -4.64 8.13
N GLY A 30 -7.98 -5.76 8.70
CA GLY A 30 -7.20 -6.54 9.66
C GLY A 30 -5.90 -7.11 9.10
N ILE A 31 -5.82 -7.34 7.79
CA ILE A 31 -4.62 -7.85 7.11
C ILE A 31 -3.81 -6.69 6.50
N LEU A 32 -4.50 -5.79 5.78
CA LEU A 32 -3.88 -4.74 4.99
C LEU A 32 -3.23 -3.66 5.87
N GLY A 33 -3.86 -3.27 6.98
CA GLY A 33 -3.31 -2.25 7.88
C GLY A 33 -1.95 -2.63 8.47
N PRO A 34 -1.83 -3.79 9.15
CA PRO A 34 -0.55 -4.28 9.66
C PRO A 34 0.47 -4.50 8.54
N PHE A 35 0.04 -5.02 7.38
CA PHE A 35 0.92 -5.22 6.23
C PHE A 35 1.51 -3.90 5.71
N LEU A 36 0.68 -2.89 5.45
CA LEU A 36 1.12 -1.57 4.97
C LEU A 36 2.02 -0.89 6.01
N SER A 37 1.68 -0.99 7.29
CA SER A 37 2.50 -0.43 8.37
C SER A 37 3.86 -1.11 8.47
N ALA A 38 3.90 -2.45 8.41
CA ALA A 38 5.15 -3.21 8.43
C ALA A 38 6.00 -2.92 7.18
N PHE A 39 5.38 -2.84 6.01
CA PHE A 39 6.07 -2.53 4.77
C PHE A 39 6.61 -1.10 4.76
N GLY A 40 5.84 -0.12 5.26
CA GLY A 40 6.30 1.25 5.51
C GLY A 40 7.49 1.29 6.46
N PHE A 41 7.47 0.49 7.53
CA PHE A 41 8.60 0.36 8.45
C PHE A 41 9.87 -0.17 7.76
N LEU A 42 9.75 -1.11 6.82
CA LEU A 42 10.90 -1.54 6.01
C LEU A 42 11.51 -0.38 5.22
N PHE A 43 10.69 0.52 4.65
CA PHE A 43 11.22 1.71 3.98
C PHE A 43 11.92 2.66 4.95
N ILE A 44 11.42 2.84 6.18
CA ILE A 44 12.15 3.60 7.21
C ILE A 44 13.54 3.00 7.44
N LEU A 45 13.64 1.68 7.60
CA LEU A 45 14.93 1.00 7.73
C LEU A 45 15.81 1.25 6.50
N ARG A 46 15.25 1.21 5.28
CA ARG A 46 15.99 1.50 4.04
C ARG A 46 16.49 2.94 3.97
N ILE A 47 15.75 3.93 4.49
CA ILE A 47 16.22 5.31 4.61
C ILE A 47 17.48 5.34 5.49
N VAL A 48 17.44 4.77 6.68
CA VAL A 48 18.61 4.74 7.58
C VAL A 48 19.78 3.96 6.95
N MET A 49 19.51 2.82 6.32
CA MET A 49 20.54 2.03 5.63
C MET A 49 21.19 2.79 4.47
N SER A 50 20.45 3.67 3.79
CA SER A 50 20.96 4.46 2.67
C SER A 50 22.03 5.48 3.09
N TRP A 51 22.04 5.89 4.37
CA TRP A 51 23.06 6.78 4.92
C TRP A 51 24.42 6.07 5.11
N TYR A 52 24.43 4.73 5.12
CA TYR A 52 25.62 3.91 5.30
C TYR A 52 25.88 3.02 4.07
N PRO A 53 26.50 3.57 3.01
CA PRO A 53 26.64 2.88 1.71
C PRO A 53 27.51 1.60 1.76
N LYS A 54 28.29 1.40 2.84
CA LYS A 54 29.14 0.21 3.02
C LYS A 54 28.45 -0.93 3.78
N LEU A 55 27.15 -0.82 4.09
CA LEU A 55 26.42 -1.88 4.79
C LEU A 55 26.32 -3.16 3.95
N PRO A 56 26.48 -4.34 4.55
CA PRO A 56 26.31 -5.61 3.86
C PRO A 56 24.82 -5.94 3.70
N VAL A 57 24.11 -5.21 2.82
CA VAL A 57 22.65 -5.26 2.65
C VAL A 57 22.11 -6.65 2.27
N GLY A 58 22.94 -7.50 1.65
CA GLY A 58 22.59 -8.89 1.31
C GLY A 58 22.76 -9.90 2.46
N LYS A 59 23.18 -9.47 3.66
CA LYS A 59 23.37 -10.34 4.82
C LYS A 59 22.35 -10.06 5.91
N PHE A 60 22.12 -11.05 6.76
CA PHE A 60 21.33 -10.88 7.98
C PHE A 60 21.98 -9.81 8.89
N PRO A 61 21.20 -8.92 9.53
CA PRO A 61 19.74 -8.80 9.47
C PRO A 61 19.21 -7.89 8.33
N TYR A 62 20.10 -7.17 7.65
CA TYR A 62 19.77 -6.12 6.68
C TYR A 62 18.95 -6.61 5.48
N VAL A 63 19.13 -7.88 5.10
CA VAL A 63 18.42 -8.51 3.99
C VAL A 63 16.90 -8.46 4.15
N PHE A 64 16.37 -8.45 5.37
CA PHE A 64 14.92 -8.38 5.61
C PHE A 64 14.31 -7.06 5.15
N ALA A 65 15.03 -5.95 5.25
CA ALA A 65 14.57 -4.68 4.71
C ALA A 65 14.93 -4.57 3.22
N TYR A 66 16.13 -5.03 2.84
CA TYR A 66 16.64 -4.88 1.48
C TYR A 66 15.82 -5.69 0.45
N ALA A 67 15.72 -7.00 0.62
CA ALA A 67 15.14 -7.90 -0.39
C ALA A 67 13.69 -7.57 -0.79
N PRO A 68 12.74 -7.33 0.13
CA PRO A 68 11.36 -7.06 -0.26
C PRO A 68 11.12 -5.65 -0.82
N THR A 69 11.97 -4.67 -0.50
CA THR A 69 11.80 -3.28 -0.96
C THR A 69 12.54 -3.01 -2.27
N GLU A 70 13.61 -3.74 -2.56
CA GLU A 70 14.51 -3.44 -3.69
C GLU A 70 13.85 -3.45 -5.08
N PRO A 71 12.90 -4.36 -5.42
CA PRO A 71 12.24 -4.33 -6.72
C PRO A 71 11.55 -2.98 -7.02
N PHE A 72 10.96 -2.37 -5.99
CA PHE A 72 10.31 -1.07 -6.07
C PHE A 72 11.34 0.06 -6.18
N LEU A 73 12.40 -0.01 -5.37
CA LEU A 73 13.44 1.01 -5.32
C LEU A 73 14.25 1.08 -6.62
N ILE A 74 14.63 -0.06 -7.21
CA ILE A 74 15.35 -0.09 -8.50
C ILE A 74 14.53 0.59 -9.59
N ALA A 75 13.22 0.34 -9.64
CA ALA A 75 12.35 0.98 -10.63
C ALA A 75 12.30 2.50 -10.42
N THR A 76 12.11 2.96 -9.18
CA THR A 76 12.05 4.40 -8.89
C THR A 76 13.40 5.11 -9.02
N ARG A 77 14.53 4.43 -8.80
CA ARG A 77 15.88 5.02 -8.95
C ARG A 77 16.21 5.39 -10.39
N LYS A 78 15.53 4.78 -11.36
CA LYS A 78 15.65 5.18 -12.78
C LYS A 78 15.09 6.59 -13.02
N LEU A 79 14.10 7.00 -12.23
CA LEU A 79 13.47 8.30 -12.32
C LEU A 79 14.07 9.31 -11.33
N ILE A 80 14.34 8.86 -10.11
CA ILE A 80 14.87 9.68 -9.01
C ILE A 80 16.24 9.10 -8.63
N PRO A 81 17.34 9.56 -9.25
CA PRO A 81 18.67 9.06 -8.95
C PRO A 81 19.08 9.40 -7.51
N PRO A 82 20.01 8.64 -6.90
CA PRO A 82 20.54 8.95 -5.58
C PRO A 82 21.10 10.38 -5.51
N LEU A 83 20.79 11.09 -4.43
CA LEU A 83 21.26 12.45 -4.18
C LEU A 83 22.41 12.40 -3.18
N ALA A 84 23.56 12.98 -3.53
CA ALA A 84 24.76 13.01 -2.68
C ALA A 84 25.21 11.61 -2.18
N GLY A 85 24.99 10.56 -2.98
CA GLY A 85 25.30 9.17 -2.61
C GLY A 85 24.31 8.50 -1.66
N VAL A 86 23.23 9.21 -1.27
CA VAL A 86 22.13 8.70 -0.46
C VAL A 86 20.94 8.37 -1.35
N ASP A 87 20.36 7.19 -1.14
CA ASP A 87 19.15 6.77 -1.86
C ASP A 87 17.91 7.45 -1.25
N VAL A 88 17.31 8.37 -2.00
CA VAL A 88 16.10 9.12 -1.56
C VAL A 88 14.81 8.36 -1.91
N THR A 89 14.88 7.36 -2.79
CA THR A 89 13.71 6.61 -3.24
C THR A 89 12.92 5.93 -2.12
N PRO A 90 13.52 5.42 -1.03
CA PRO A 90 12.77 4.89 0.10
C PRO A 90 11.88 5.91 0.80
N VAL A 91 12.27 7.20 0.83
CA VAL A 91 11.47 8.28 1.42
C VAL A 91 10.16 8.46 0.65
N VAL A 92 10.25 8.45 -0.68
CA VAL A 92 9.08 8.59 -1.57
C VAL A 92 8.10 7.45 -1.34
N TRP A 93 8.59 6.21 -1.29
CA TRP A 93 7.76 5.03 -1.02
C TRP A 93 7.18 5.03 0.39
N PHE A 94 7.94 5.45 1.40
CA PHE A 94 7.43 5.61 2.75
C PHE A 94 6.26 6.60 2.78
N GLY A 95 6.40 7.76 2.13
CA GLY A 95 5.33 8.75 2.01
C GLY A 95 4.10 8.21 1.30
N LEU A 96 4.29 7.51 0.18
CA LEU A 96 3.20 6.88 -0.57
C LEU A 96 2.45 5.83 0.26
N ILE A 97 3.17 4.93 0.93
CA ILE A 97 2.56 3.89 1.77
C ILE A 97 1.84 4.51 2.96
N SER A 98 2.42 5.54 3.58
CA SER A 98 1.79 6.24 4.71
C SER A 98 0.48 6.90 4.28
N PHE A 99 0.47 7.53 3.11
CA PHE A 99 -0.74 8.09 2.52
C PHE A 99 -1.79 7.01 2.23
N LEU A 100 -1.40 5.88 1.60
CA LEU A 100 -2.31 4.77 1.33
C LEU A 100 -2.87 4.16 2.62
N ASN A 101 -2.04 4.00 3.65
CA ASN A 101 -2.48 3.46 4.93
C ASN A 101 -3.53 4.37 5.59
N GLU A 102 -3.33 5.69 5.55
CA GLU A 102 -4.29 6.65 6.10
C GLU A 102 -5.61 6.66 5.29
N ILE A 103 -5.53 6.72 3.97
CA ILE A 103 -6.73 6.80 3.11
C ILE A 103 -7.52 5.49 3.12
N LEU A 104 -6.87 4.33 3.21
CA LEU A 104 -7.56 3.04 3.15
C LEU A 104 -8.00 2.56 4.53
N VAL A 105 -7.12 2.68 5.53
CA VAL A 105 -7.22 2.00 6.83
C VAL A 105 -7.20 2.97 8.01
N GLY A 106 -6.98 4.27 7.77
CA GLY A 106 -6.97 5.29 8.83
C GLY A 106 -8.34 5.45 9.51
N PRO A 107 -8.43 6.26 10.58
CA PRO A 107 -9.68 6.47 11.31
C PRO A 107 -10.83 7.00 10.44
N GLN A 108 -10.50 7.77 9.39
CA GLN A 108 -11.43 8.23 8.35
C GLN A 108 -11.22 7.51 7.01
N GLY A 109 -10.54 6.36 7.03
CA GLY A 109 -10.20 5.61 5.83
C GLY A 109 -11.42 5.02 5.14
N LEU A 110 -11.36 4.91 3.82
CA LEU A 110 -12.47 4.45 2.98
C LEU A 110 -12.99 3.07 3.41
N LEU A 111 -12.11 2.13 3.75
CA LEU A 111 -12.54 0.79 4.17
C LEU A 111 -13.22 0.83 5.53
N VAL A 112 -12.75 1.70 6.44
CA VAL A 112 -13.36 1.88 7.77
C VAL A 112 -14.77 2.44 7.60
N LEU A 113 -14.94 3.47 6.77
CA LEU A 113 -16.25 4.07 6.49
C LEU A 113 -17.22 3.05 5.89
N VAL A 114 -16.80 2.28 4.90
CA VAL A 114 -17.63 1.21 4.30
C VAL A 114 -17.99 0.13 5.33
N SER A 115 -17.05 -0.25 6.20
CA SER A 115 -17.32 -1.23 7.25
C SER A 115 -18.33 -0.75 8.31
N GLN A 116 -18.49 0.57 8.46
CA GLN A 116 -19.35 1.22 9.46
C GLN A 116 -20.73 1.59 8.92
N GLN A 117 -20.88 1.81 7.61
CA GLN A 117 -22.17 2.16 6.98
C GLN A 117 -23.27 1.09 7.13
N VAL A 118 -22.93 -0.11 7.61
CA VAL A 118 -23.85 -1.24 7.74
C VAL A 118 -24.22 -1.54 9.20
N SER A 119 -24.09 -0.54 10.09
CA SER A 119 -24.60 -0.63 11.48
C SER A 119 -25.85 0.24 11.67
#